data_AF-A0A257JDM4-F1
#
_entry.id   AF-A0A257JDM4-F1
#
_cell.length_a   1.000
_cell.length_b   1.000
_cell.length_c   1.000
_cell.angle_alpha   90.00
_cell.angle_beta   90.00
_cell.angle_gamma   90.00
#
_symmetry.space_group_name_H-M   'P 1'
#
loop_
_entity.id
_entity.type
_entity.pdbx_description
1 polymer ?
#
loop_
_entity_poly.entity_id
_entity_poly.type
_entity_poly.pdbx_seq_one_letter_code
_entity_poly.pdbx_strand_id
1 'polypeptide(L)'
;PDAVHTALTSLSPSLMQDLTRIELGSAQRELLEVLAACIRHTQPLAITVDIAPGLAAEQHTLSVFPGERLLHCTLPMVQLLQGDLGHWRVLQVQPAQLRPPGRHARSRIGHPSHYAPLAPLLWAVALRGARDELLPELAGLAAYRVAPGISLSGLDVPAAMAQCINRLRRQTSNLREIADWPGVGNERAMRLLNALYLQSG
;
A
#
# COMPACT_ATOMS: atom_id res chain seq x y z
N PRO A 1 22.76 -14.99 -11.58
CA PRO A 1 21.57 -15.24 -12.43
C PRO A 1 20.49 -16.13 -11.78
N ASP A 2 20.84 -17.04 -10.86
CA ASP A 2 19.86 -17.99 -10.28
C ASP A 2 19.07 -17.51 -9.04
N ALA A 3 19.50 -16.43 -8.37
CA ALA A 3 18.86 -15.99 -7.12
C ALA A 3 17.45 -15.40 -7.32
N VAL A 4 17.15 -14.87 -8.52
CA VAL A 4 15.87 -14.23 -8.81
C VAL A 4 14.73 -15.26 -8.93
N HIS A 5 15.02 -16.44 -9.50
CA HIS A 5 14.03 -17.51 -9.64
C HIS A 5 13.72 -18.23 -8.33
N THR A 6 14.69 -18.38 -7.43
CA THR A 6 14.48 -19.04 -6.12
C THR A 6 13.70 -18.16 -5.13
N ALA A 7 13.73 -16.83 -5.27
CA ALA A 7 12.99 -15.93 -4.38
C ALA A 7 11.47 -15.96 -4.61
N LEU A 8 11.03 -16.26 -5.84
CA LEU A 8 9.62 -16.27 -6.22
C LEU A 8 8.89 -17.56 -5.78
N THR A 9 9.58 -18.70 -5.74
CA THR A 9 8.96 -20.02 -5.44
C THR A 9 8.49 -20.22 -4.00
N SER A 10 8.79 -19.30 -3.09
CA SER A 10 8.25 -19.30 -1.71
C SER A 10 7.05 -18.36 -1.53
N LEU A 11 6.63 -17.68 -2.59
CA LEU A 11 5.36 -16.97 -2.62
C LEU A 11 4.20 -17.94 -2.86
N SER A 12 3.00 -17.61 -2.35
CA SER A 12 1.83 -18.42 -2.67
C SER A 12 1.52 -18.36 -4.19
N PRO A 13 1.01 -19.43 -4.81
CA PRO A 13 0.68 -19.43 -6.24
C PRO A 13 -0.27 -18.29 -6.63
N SER A 14 -1.24 -17.97 -5.78
CA SER A 14 -2.20 -16.88 -6.00
C SER A 14 -1.54 -15.50 -5.98
N LEU A 15 -0.60 -15.25 -5.06
CA LEU A 15 0.14 -14.00 -5.04
C LEU A 15 1.09 -13.88 -6.24
N MET A 16 1.74 -14.97 -6.64
CA MET A 16 2.56 -14.96 -7.86
C MET A 16 1.74 -14.60 -9.09
N GLN A 17 0.56 -15.20 -9.25
CA GLN A 17 -0.33 -14.89 -10.37
C GLN A 17 -0.72 -13.41 -10.40
N ASP A 18 -0.97 -12.82 -9.24
CA ASP A 18 -1.27 -11.38 -9.14
C ASP A 18 -0.05 -10.52 -9.48
N LEU A 19 1.14 -10.83 -8.96
CA LEU A 19 2.36 -10.10 -9.30
C LEU A 19 2.69 -10.19 -10.79
N THR A 20 2.51 -11.35 -11.42
CA THR A 20 2.68 -11.50 -12.87
C THR A 20 1.66 -10.66 -13.64
N ARG A 21 0.41 -10.55 -13.16
CA ARG A 21 -0.59 -9.68 -13.79
C ARG A 21 -0.19 -8.20 -13.71
N ILE A 22 0.31 -7.76 -12.55
CA ILE A 22 0.78 -6.39 -12.30
C ILE A 22 1.96 -6.07 -13.24
N GLU A 23 2.90 -7.00 -13.40
CA GLU A 23 4.04 -6.88 -14.32
C GLU A 23 3.62 -6.76 -15.79
N LEU A 24 2.55 -7.43 -16.20
CA LEU A 24 2.05 -7.41 -17.58
C LEU A 24 1.21 -6.16 -17.89
N GLY A 25 0.56 -5.56 -16.88
CA GLY A 25 -0.37 -4.44 -17.04
C GLY A 25 0.28 -3.04 -17.01
N SER A 26 1.49 -2.92 -16.48
CA SER A 26 2.16 -1.62 -16.26
C SER A 26 3.63 -1.67 -16.70
N ALA A 27 4.11 -0.62 -17.37
CA ALA A 27 5.53 -0.49 -17.72
C ALA A 27 6.45 -0.36 -16.48
N GLN A 28 5.85 -0.07 -15.31
CA GLN A 28 6.51 0.01 -14.02
C GLN A 28 5.61 -0.64 -12.98
N ARG A 29 6.13 -1.63 -12.25
CA ARG A 29 5.39 -2.31 -11.19
C ARG A 29 4.98 -1.29 -10.12
N GLU A 30 3.69 -0.97 -10.06
CA GLU A 30 3.18 0.08 -9.19
C GLU A 30 3.16 -0.40 -7.72
N LEU A 31 3.72 0.41 -6.82
CA LEU A 31 3.78 0.06 -5.40
C LEU A 31 2.39 -0.17 -4.80
N LEU A 32 1.38 0.60 -5.24
CA LEU A 32 0.02 0.48 -4.72
C LEU A 32 -0.59 -0.90 -4.99
N GLU A 33 -0.42 -1.44 -6.20
CA GLU A 33 -0.93 -2.77 -6.56
C GLU A 33 -0.20 -3.89 -5.81
N VAL A 34 1.12 -3.77 -5.65
CA VAL A 34 1.92 -4.73 -4.86
C VAL A 34 1.48 -4.73 -3.39
N LEU A 35 1.23 -3.55 -2.82
CA LEU A 35 0.72 -3.42 -1.45
C LEU A 35 -0.71 -3.98 -1.34
N ALA A 36 -1.58 -3.71 -2.31
CA ALA A 36 -2.94 -4.26 -2.35
C ALA A 36 -2.93 -5.79 -2.36
N ALA A 37 -2.10 -6.40 -3.21
CA ALA A 37 -1.92 -7.84 -3.25
C ALA A 37 -1.35 -8.39 -1.93
N CYS A 38 -0.36 -7.71 -1.34
CA CYS A 38 0.23 -8.06 -0.03
C CYS A 38 -0.82 -8.12 1.09
N ILE A 39 -1.66 -7.07 1.21
CA ILE A 39 -2.74 -7.01 2.19
C ILE A 39 -3.76 -8.12 1.94
N ARG A 40 -4.27 -8.22 0.71
CA ARG A 40 -5.32 -9.17 0.32
C ARG A 40 -4.95 -10.63 0.58
N HIS A 41 -3.68 -10.99 0.35
CA HIS A 41 -3.18 -12.35 0.59
C HIS A 41 -2.60 -12.54 1.99
N THR A 42 -2.57 -11.49 2.81
CA THR A 42 -1.98 -11.49 4.16
C THR A 42 -0.57 -12.11 4.18
N GLN A 43 0.20 -11.91 3.11
CA GLN A 43 1.52 -12.52 2.93
C GLN A 43 2.62 -11.50 3.20
N PRO A 44 3.56 -11.77 4.14
CA PRO A 44 4.68 -10.86 4.38
C PRO A 44 5.63 -10.75 3.17
N LEU A 45 5.89 -9.52 2.74
CA LEU A 45 6.74 -9.22 1.58
C LEU A 45 7.89 -8.29 1.95
N ALA A 46 9.03 -8.47 1.28
CA ALA A 46 10.08 -7.47 1.17
C ALA A 46 10.04 -6.89 -0.25
N ILE A 47 9.81 -5.57 -0.32
CA ILE A 47 9.63 -4.82 -1.56
C ILE A 47 10.82 -3.88 -1.68
N THR A 48 11.67 -4.08 -2.68
CA THR A 48 12.74 -3.14 -2.98
C THR A 48 12.18 -2.06 -3.89
N VAL A 49 12.30 -0.82 -3.45
CA VAL A 49 11.85 0.36 -4.18
C VAL A 49 13.03 1.25 -4.52
N ASP A 50 12.99 1.84 -5.71
CA ASP A 50 13.80 2.97 -6.12
C ASP A 50 13.09 4.23 -5.66
N ILE A 51 13.77 5.04 -4.84
CA ILE A 51 13.27 6.32 -4.35
C ILE A 51 14.10 7.42 -5.01
N ALA A 52 13.41 8.40 -5.59
CA ALA A 52 14.01 9.52 -6.32
C ALA A 52 15.21 10.17 -5.58
N PRO A 53 16.17 10.74 -6.33
CA PRO A 53 17.44 11.23 -5.77
C PRO A 53 17.22 12.31 -4.71
N GLY A 54 17.89 12.17 -3.55
CA GLY A 54 17.79 13.10 -2.42
C GLY A 54 17.81 12.44 -1.04
N LEU A 55 17.63 11.12 -0.97
CA LEU A 55 17.79 10.31 0.24
C LEU A 55 19.11 9.50 0.18
N ALA A 56 19.67 9.14 1.33
CA ALA A 56 21.03 8.60 1.48
C ALA A 56 21.29 7.25 0.76
N ALA A 57 20.25 6.58 0.26
CA ALA A 57 20.35 5.44 -0.64
C ALA A 57 19.29 5.57 -1.75
N GLU A 58 19.66 5.25 -2.99
CA GLU A 58 18.71 5.25 -4.12
C GLU A 58 17.68 4.12 -3.99
N GLN A 59 18.08 3.01 -3.35
CA GLN A 59 17.22 1.83 -3.20
C GLN A 59 16.97 1.51 -1.72
N HIS A 60 15.70 1.29 -1.39
CA HIS A 60 15.26 0.93 -0.05
C HIS A 60 14.41 -0.33 -0.06
N THR A 61 14.56 -1.17 0.97
CA THR A 61 13.71 -2.36 1.16
C THR A 61 12.64 -2.08 2.21
N LEU A 62 11.38 -2.22 1.80
CA LEU A 62 10.20 -2.14 2.64
C LEU A 62 9.75 -3.56 3.00
N SER A 63 9.95 -3.98 4.24
CA SER A 63 9.42 -5.26 4.73
C SER A 63 8.04 -5.06 5.33
N VAL A 64 7.01 -5.51 4.63
CA VAL A 64 5.59 -5.34 4.97
C VAL A 64 5.07 -6.60 5.66
N PHE A 65 4.44 -6.42 6.81
CA PHE A 65 3.81 -7.46 7.62
C PHE A 65 2.31 -7.16 7.72
N PRO A 66 1.48 -7.68 6.78
CA PRO A 66 0.07 -7.31 6.69
C PRO A 66 -0.72 -7.73 7.93
N GLY A 67 -0.49 -8.94 8.45
CA GLY A 67 -1.21 -9.47 9.62
C GLY A 67 -0.97 -8.67 10.90
N GLU A 68 0.25 -8.18 11.11
CA GLU A 68 0.61 -7.35 12.26
C GLU A 68 0.40 -5.84 12.02
N ARG A 69 0.00 -5.44 10.80
CA ARG A 69 -0.09 -4.03 10.36
C ARG A 69 1.22 -3.25 10.61
N LEU A 70 2.36 -3.90 10.37
CA LEU A 70 3.69 -3.32 10.55
C LEU A 70 4.45 -3.21 9.24
N LEU A 71 5.29 -2.18 9.17
CA LEU A 71 6.34 -2.03 8.19
C LEU A 71 7.68 -2.04 8.92
N HIS A 72 8.71 -2.63 8.33
CA HIS A 72 10.10 -2.39 8.68
C HIS A 72 10.83 -1.71 7.51
N CYS A 73 11.45 -0.56 7.79
CA CYS A 73 12.32 0.15 6.86
C CYS A 73 13.47 0.83 7.62
N THR A 74 14.67 0.80 7.05
CA THR A 74 15.83 1.51 7.62
C THR A 74 15.71 3.03 7.49
N LEU A 75 14.89 3.51 6.54
CA LEU A 75 14.57 4.92 6.41
C LEU A 75 13.50 5.32 7.43
N PRO A 76 13.68 6.40 8.20
CA PRO A 76 12.65 6.91 9.11
C PRO A 76 11.33 7.17 8.39
N MET A 77 10.21 6.73 8.98
CA MET A 77 8.87 6.87 8.39
C MET A 77 8.55 8.32 7.99
N VAL A 78 8.98 9.32 8.77
CA VAL A 78 8.73 10.73 8.43
C VAL A 78 9.41 11.13 7.11
N GLN A 79 10.63 10.68 6.86
CA GLN A 79 11.36 10.95 5.62
C GLN A 79 10.74 10.17 4.46
N LEU A 80 10.37 8.92 4.72
CA LEU A 80 9.67 8.05 3.78
C LEU A 80 8.37 8.70 3.28
N LEU A 81 7.58 9.29 4.18
CA LEU A 81 6.32 9.96 3.85
C LEU A 81 6.54 11.37 3.25
N GLN A 82 7.63 12.07 3.55
CA GLN A 82 7.92 13.37 2.94
C GLN A 82 8.44 13.26 1.51
N GLY A 83 8.93 12.09 1.11
CA GLY A 83 9.38 11.83 -0.26
C GLY A 83 8.27 11.93 -1.30
N ASP A 84 8.69 11.99 -2.56
CA ASP A 84 7.80 11.98 -3.71
C ASP A 84 7.37 10.55 -4.08
N LEU A 85 6.29 10.10 -3.45
CA LEU A 85 5.72 8.75 -3.64
C LEU A 85 5.27 8.49 -5.08
N GLY A 86 5.03 9.54 -5.87
CA GLY A 86 4.64 9.43 -7.27
C GLY A 86 5.76 8.91 -8.17
N HIS A 87 7.02 9.11 -7.76
CA HIS A 87 8.20 8.70 -8.52
C HIS A 87 8.81 7.38 -8.06
N TRP A 88 8.19 6.70 -7.09
CA TRP A 88 8.72 5.45 -6.58
C TRP A 88 8.47 4.30 -7.55
N ARG A 89 9.52 3.49 -7.75
CA ARG A 89 9.43 2.33 -8.65
C ARG A 89 9.72 1.07 -7.87
N VAL A 90 8.87 0.06 -8.00
CA VAL A 90 9.18 -1.26 -7.43
C VAL A 90 10.19 -1.95 -8.34
N LEU A 91 11.37 -2.22 -7.78
CA LEU A 91 12.46 -2.93 -8.46
C LEU A 91 12.33 -4.44 -8.30
N GLN A 92 11.95 -4.88 -7.10
CA GLN A 92 11.88 -6.30 -6.76
C GLN A 92 10.84 -6.57 -5.68
N VAL A 93 10.19 -7.72 -5.77
CA VAL A 93 9.28 -8.24 -4.74
C VAL A 93 9.73 -9.65 -4.39
N GLN A 94 9.89 -9.91 -3.10
CA GLN A 94 10.28 -11.22 -2.56
C GLN A 94 9.59 -11.47 -1.22
N PRO A 95 9.53 -12.70 -0.71
CA PRO A 95 9.03 -12.95 0.63
C PRO A 95 9.87 -12.24 1.70
N ALA A 96 9.20 -11.77 2.76
CA ALA A 96 9.89 -11.10 3.87
C ALA A 96 10.87 -12.05 4.56
N GLN A 97 12.15 -11.66 4.55
CA GLN A 97 13.22 -12.36 5.27
C GLN A 97 13.21 -12.04 6.77
N LEU A 98 12.79 -10.82 7.10
CA LEU A 98 12.60 -10.36 8.47
C LEU A 98 11.29 -10.91 9.06
N ARG A 99 11.18 -10.81 10.38
CA ARG A 99 9.98 -11.15 11.15
C ARG A 99 9.49 -9.93 11.94
N PRO A 100 8.18 -9.79 12.19
CA PRO A 100 7.69 -8.75 13.08
C PRO A 100 8.09 -9.06 14.53
N PRO A 101 8.26 -8.04 15.40
CA PRO A 101 8.52 -8.25 16.81
C PRO A 101 7.35 -9.00 17.48
N GLY A 102 7.65 -9.88 18.44
CA GLY A 102 6.64 -10.53 19.31
C GLY A 102 6.27 -11.98 18.96
N ARG A 103 6.57 -12.50 17.76
CA ARG A 103 6.32 -13.92 17.43
C ARG A 103 7.55 -14.80 17.66
N HIS A 104 7.68 -15.37 18.86
CA HIS A 104 8.41 -16.59 19.29
C HIS A 104 9.80 -16.97 18.69
N ALA A 105 10.41 -16.17 17.83
CA ALA A 105 11.71 -16.41 17.22
C ALA A 105 12.59 -15.17 17.43
N ARG A 106 13.66 -15.32 18.22
CA ARG A 106 14.66 -14.26 18.45
C ARG A 106 15.61 -14.06 17.25
N SER A 107 15.47 -14.86 16.18
CA SER A 107 16.28 -14.74 14.96
C SER A 107 15.50 -14.02 13.85
N ARG A 108 16.20 -13.12 13.13
CA ARG A 108 15.67 -12.34 11.98
C ARG A 108 14.65 -11.24 12.33
N ILE A 109 14.72 -10.66 13.52
CA ILE A 109 14.03 -9.41 13.84
C ILE A 109 15.00 -8.25 13.53
N GLY A 110 14.52 -7.23 12.81
CA GLY A 110 15.28 -6.02 12.51
C GLY A 110 15.45 -5.12 13.74
N HIS A 111 16.05 -3.95 13.55
CA HIS A 111 16.21 -3.01 14.65
C HIS A 111 14.82 -2.47 15.10
N PRO A 112 14.48 -2.46 16.40
CA PRO A 112 13.13 -2.07 16.86
C PRO A 112 12.67 -0.69 16.39
N SER A 113 13.58 0.29 16.31
CA SER A 113 13.25 1.65 15.85
C SER A 113 12.93 1.76 14.35
N HIS A 114 13.16 0.70 13.58
CA HIS A 114 12.87 0.64 12.15
C HIS A 114 11.47 0.07 11.87
N TYR A 115 10.78 -0.42 12.90
CA TYR A 115 9.39 -0.83 12.78
C TYR A 115 8.47 0.38 12.98
N ALA A 116 7.48 0.50 12.10
CA ALA A 116 6.49 1.55 12.15
C ALA A 116 5.10 1.00 11.76
N PRO A 117 4.01 1.67 12.16
CA PRO A 117 2.67 1.33 11.70
C PRO A 117 2.59 1.37 10.17
N LEU A 118 1.93 0.37 9.58
CA LEU A 118 1.78 0.26 8.13
C LEU A 118 0.75 1.24 7.56
N ALA A 119 -0.29 1.57 8.33
CA ALA A 119 -1.44 2.36 7.89
C ALA A 119 -1.07 3.73 7.26
N PRO A 120 -0.15 4.55 7.84
CA PRO A 120 0.26 5.81 7.24
C PRO A 120 0.91 5.66 5.86
N LEU A 121 1.72 4.60 5.66
CA LEU A 121 2.33 4.34 4.35
C LEU A 121 1.26 3.97 3.32
N LEU A 122 0.36 3.04 3.64
CA LEU A 122 -0.73 2.63 2.74
C LEU A 122 -1.59 3.83 2.33
N TRP A 123 -1.93 4.67 3.30
CA TRP A 123 -2.70 5.89 3.08
C TRP A 123 -1.96 6.86 2.15
N ALA A 124 -0.70 7.16 2.45
CA ALA A 124 0.09 8.09 1.67
C ALA A 124 0.34 7.61 0.24
N VAL A 125 0.65 6.32 0.03
CA VAL A 125 0.85 5.74 -1.31
C VAL A 125 -0.43 5.77 -2.12
N ALA A 126 -1.60 5.51 -1.51
CA ALA A 126 -2.87 5.62 -2.23
C ALA A 126 -3.20 7.06 -2.67
N LEU A 127 -2.87 8.06 -1.83
CA LEU A 127 -3.20 9.46 -2.10
C LEU A 127 -2.18 10.20 -2.97
N ARG A 128 -0.90 9.83 -2.91
CA ARG A 128 0.19 10.55 -3.58
C ARG A 128 1.09 9.67 -4.46
N GLY A 129 0.83 8.36 -4.50
CA GLY A 129 1.57 7.44 -5.36
C GLY A 129 1.27 7.64 -6.84
N ALA A 130 2.04 6.93 -7.68
CA ALA A 130 1.99 7.05 -9.14
C ALA A 130 0.59 6.77 -9.73
N ARG A 131 -0.13 5.82 -9.15
CA ARG A 131 -1.45 5.41 -9.65
C ARG A 131 -2.54 6.42 -9.28
N ASP A 132 -3.25 6.91 -10.29
CA ASP A 132 -4.45 7.72 -10.17
C ASP A 132 -5.76 6.93 -10.44
N GLU A 133 -5.67 5.74 -11.02
CA GLU A 133 -6.79 4.85 -11.30
C GLU A 133 -7.23 3.99 -10.09
N LEU A 134 -8.48 3.49 -10.12
CA LEU A 134 -8.93 2.49 -9.16
C LEU A 134 -8.10 1.21 -9.27
N LEU A 135 -7.88 0.59 -8.12
CA LEU A 135 -7.35 -0.78 -8.06
C LEU A 135 -8.30 -1.73 -8.81
N PRO A 136 -7.77 -2.74 -9.54
CA PRO A 136 -8.59 -3.69 -10.28
C PRO A 136 -9.66 -4.39 -9.43
N GLU A 137 -9.39 -4.59 -8.14
CA GLU A 137 -10.33 -5.19 -7.18
C GLU A 137 -11.54 -4.30 -6.87
N LEU A 138 -11.43 -2.99 -7.10
CA LEU A 138 -12.51 -2.02 -6.94
C LEU A 138 -13.14 -1.64 -8.28
N ALA A 139 -12.51 -1.98 -9.42
CA ALA A 139 -13.01 -1.59 -10.72
C ALA A 139 -14.37 -2.22 -11.04
N GLY A 140 -15.18 -1.51 -11.84
CA GLY A 140 -16.48 -1.98 -12.32
C GLY A 140 -17.69 -1.22 -11.76
N LEU A 141 -18.88 -1.77 -11.97
CA LEU A 141 -20.15 -1.20 -11.53
C LEU A 141 -20.38 -1.54 -10.04
N ALA A 142 -19.67 -0.84 -9.17
CA ALA A 142 -19.75 -1.02 -7.72
C ALA A 142 -20.30 0.23 -7.02
N ALA A 143 -20.88 0.01 -5.84
CA ALA A 143 -21.24 1.06 -4.91
C ALA A 143 -20.46 0.86 -3.61
N TYR A 144 -19.93 1.95 -3.07
CA TYR A 144 -18.94 1.96 -2.01
C TYR A 144 -19.52 2.51 -0.73
N ARG A 145 -19.06 1.93 0.40
CA ARG A 145 -19.29 2.44 1.74
C ARG A 145 -18.07 2.16 2.61
N VAL A 146 -17.86 2.95 3.65
CA VAL A 146 -16.80 2.69 4.63
C VAL A 146 -17.23 1.54 5.53
N ALA A 147 -16.42 0.48 5.63
CA ALA A 147 -16.71 -0.65 6.51
C ALA A 147 -16.70 -0.21 7.99
N PRO A 148 -17.58 -0.78 8.84
CA PRO A 148 -17.55 -0.52 10.27
C PRO A 148 -16.22 -0.99 10.86
N GLY A 149 -15.61 -0.19 11.73
CA GLY A 149 -14.34 -0.53 12.39
C GLY A 149 -13.07 -0.03 11.68
N ILE A 150 -13.17 0.56 10.48
CA ILE A 150 -12.01 1.25 9.88
C ILE A 150 -11.63 2.46 10.74
N SER A 151 -10.48 2.36 11.40
CA SER A 151 -9.87 3.45 12.13
C SER A 151 -8.96 4.26 11.20
N LEU A 152 -9.16 5.57 11.17
CA LEU A 152 -8.32 6.52 10.43
C LEU A 152 -7.50 7.41 11.37
N SER A 153 -7.46 7.06 12.66
CA SER A 153 -6.69 7.78 13.67
C SER A 153 -5.20 7.75 13.33
N GLY A 154 -4.55 8.90 13.39
CA GLY A 154 -3.13 9.05 13.07
C GLY A 154 -2.82 9.15 11.57
N LEU A 155 -3.84 9.20 10.70
CA LEU A 155 -3.68 9.48 9.28
C LEU A 155 -3.88 10.97 9.00
N ASP A 156 -3.10 11.51 8.07
CA ASP A 156 -3.32 12.86 7.56
C ASP A 156 -4.44 12.83 6.52
N VAL A 157 -5.63 13.25 6.93
CA VAL A 157 -6.85 13.23 6.10
C VAL A 157 -7.21 14.67 5.70
N PRO A 158 -7.09 15.04 4.41
CA PRO A 158 -7.53 16.34 3.94
C PRO A 158 -9.00 16.61 4.28
N ALA A 159 -9.34 17.87 4.63
CA ALA A 159 -10.67 18.23 5.11
C ALA A 159 -11.82 17.83 4.16
N ALA A 160 -11.63 18.00 2.84
CA ALA A 160 -12.60 17.58 1.83
C ALA A 160 -12.81 16.05 1.83
N MET A 161 -11.74 15.27 2.04
CA MET A 161 -11.82 13.81 2.15
C MET A 161 -12.49 13.38 3.46
N ALA A 162 -12.26 14.09 4.56
CA ALA A 162 -12.92 13.79 5.83
C ALA A 162 -14.46 13.88 5.71
N GLN A 163 -14.97 14.88 4.99
CA GLN A 163 -16.41 15.00 4.72
C GLN A 163 -16.94 13.84 3.85
N CYS A 164 -16.19 13.50 2.79
CA CYS A 164 -16.49 12.37 1.91
C CYS A 164 -16.59 11.05 2.70
N ILE A 165 -15.61 10.78 3.57
CA ILE A 165 -15.56 9.59 4.43
C ILE A 165 -16.75 9.56 5.40
N ASN A 166 -17.08 10.70 6.04
CA ASN A 166 -18.23 10.79 6.94
C ASN A 166 -19.55 10.51 6.22
N ARG A 167 -19.67 10.91 4.96
CA ARG A 167 -20.82 10.57 4.12
C ARG A 167 -20.85 9.08 3.78
N LEU A 168 -19.72 8.51 3.34
CA LEU A 168 -19.60 7.08 3.01
C LEU A 168 -19.78 6.13 4.20
N ARG A 169 -19.64 6.63 5.44
CA ARG A 169 -19.99 5.88 6.67
C ARG A 169 -21.49 5.73 6.86
N ARG A 170 -22.30 6.60 6.25
CA ARG A 170 -23.76 6.67 6.41
C ARG A 170 -24.51 6.23 5.16
N GLN A 171 -23.92 6.42 3.99
CA GLN A 171 -24.54 6.21 2.69
C GLN A 171 -23.62 5.37 1.80
N THR A 172 -24.22 4.43 1.08
CA THR A 172 -23.57 3.74 -0.05
C THR A 172 -23.68 4.61 -1.31
N SER A 173 -22.57 4.84 -2.02
CA SER A 173 -22.52 5.68 -3.23
C SER A 173 -21.63 5.09 -4.30
N ASN A 174 -21.95 5.29 -5.57
CA ASN A 174 -21.09 4.88 -6.68
C ASN A 174 -19.96 5.90 -6.93
N LEU A 175 -18.95 5.51 -7.74
CA LEU A 175 -17.79 6.38 -8.02
C LEU A 175 -18.19 7.73 -8.61
N ARG A 176 -19.16 7.75 -9.53
CA ARG A 176 -19.61 8.97 -10.21
C ARG A 176 -20.19 9.96 -9.20
N GLU A 177 -21.07 9.47 -8.33
CA GLU A 177 -21.65 10.29 -7.24
C GLU A 177 -20.57 10.86 -6.33
N ILE A 178 -19.57 10.06 -5.95
CA ILE A 178 -18.47 10.50 -5.08
C ILE A 178 -17.62 11.56 -5.77
N ALA A 179 -17.34 11.39 -7.07
CA ALA A 179 -16.58 12.35 -7.86
C ALA A 179 -17.29 13.71 -8.00
N ASP A 180 -18.61 13.71 -8.05
CA ASP A 180 -19.45 14.91 -8.14
C ASP A 180 -19.55 15.69 -6.80
N TRP A 181 -18.98 15.17 -5.70
CA TRP A 181 -18.99 15.88 -4.43
C TRP A 181 -18.04 17.09 -4.42
N PRO A 182 -18.40 18.18 -3.72
CA PRO A 182 -17.60 19.40 -3.70
C PRO A 182 -16.14 19.16 -3.28
N GLY A 183 -15.20 19.55 -4.14
CA GLY A 183 -13.76 19.45 -3.86
C GLY A 183 -13.15 18.05 -3.99
N VAL A 184 -13.91 17.05 -4.44
CA VAL A 184 -13.41 15.68 -4.66
C VAL A 184 -12.89 15.53 -6.09
N GLY A 185 -13.77 15.47 -7.10
CA GLY A 185 -13.38 15.16 -8.47
C GLY A 185 -13.00 13.68 -8.66
N ASN A 186 -12.82 13.27 -9.92
CA ASN A 186 -12.68 11.85 -10.27
C ASN A 186 -11.41 11.20 -9.66
N GLU A 187 -10.24 11.79 -9.90
CA GLU A 187 -8.97 11.27 -9.39
C GLU A 187 -8.97 11.13 -7.85
N ARG A 188 -9.38 12.18 -7.11
CA ARG A 188 -9.39 12.09 -5.64
C ARG A 188 -10.41 11.07 -5.12
N ALA A 189 -11.52 10.87 -5.83
CA ALA A 189 -12.48 9.82 -5.49
C ALA A 189 -11.84 8.44 -5.63
N MET A 190 -11.17 8.16 -6.74
CA MET A 190 -10.49 6.88 -6.97
C MET A 190 -9.38 6.64 -5.95
N ARG A 191 -8.51 7.63 -5.72
CA ARG A 191 -7.44 7.56 -4.70
C ARG A 191 -7.99 7.35 -3.29
N LEU A 192 -9.08 8.01 -2.92
CA LEU A 192 -9.72 7.82 -1.62
C LEU A 192 -10.27 6.40 -1.47
N LEU A 193 -10.93 5.86 -2.49
CA LEU A 193 -11.46 4.50 -2.45
C LEU A 193 -10.33 3.45 -2.33
N ASN A 194 -9.23 3.62 -3.08
CA ASN A 194 -8.03 2.81 -2.93
C ASN A 194 -7.48 2.89 -1.50
N ALA A 195 -7.39 4.09 -0.94
CA ALA A 195 -6.90 4.29 0.43
C ALA A 195 -7.78 3.57 1.47
N LEU A 196 -9.11 3.71 1.36
CA LEU A 196 -10.07 3.05 2.25
C LEU A 196 -10.02 1.52 2.14
N TYR A 197 -9.88 0.99 0.92
CA TYR A 197 -9.73 -0.44 0.67
C TYR A 197 -8.52 -1.01 1.41
N LEU A 198 -7.35 -0.37 1.32
CA LEU A 198 -6.13 -0.81 1.99
C LEU A 198 -6.22 -0.74 3.52
N GLN A 199 -7.02 0.17 4.08
CA GLN A 199 -7.28 0.21 5.52
C GLN A 199 -8.21 -0.92 5.99
N SER A 200 -9.02 -1.49 5.09
CA SER A 200 -10.05 -2.49 5.43
C SER A 200 -9.55 -3.94 5.47
N GLY A 201 -8.43 -4.24 4.80
CA GLY A 201 -7.92 -5.61 4.64
C GLY A 201 -7.03 -6.13 5.78
#